data_AF-A0A6L4ZFI1-F1
#
_entry.id   AF-A0A6L4ZFI1-F1
#
_cell.length_a   1.000
_cell.length_b   1.000
_cell.length_c   1.000
_cell.angle_alpha   90.00
_cell.angle_beta   90.00
_cell.angle_gamma   90.00
#
_symmetry.space_group_name_H-M   'P 1'
#
loop_
_entity.id
_entity.type
_entity.pdbx_description
1 polymer ?
#
loop_
_entity_poly.entity_id
_entity_poly.type
_entity_poly.pdbx_seq_one_letter_code
_entity_poly.pdbx_strand_id
1 'polypeptide(L)'
;MSHQPVPLNIKCTWGRITPIRNPENTSCLQCHLYVGHYRGKTGLAGAEELVSGSKEIFTGPAVVEKFATFDEKIPGTSVSFKMVAIPGGEFKMGTPGDEPFRRNDEGPVINVAVDSFWMGEIEVSWNEYLAFFNATSSQGRKEAEAKEEGTDGISGATPPWGAPDQGWGKGTRPAITMSHHGAMTYCLWLSSVTGKKYRLPTEAEWEYAARGGTNTPYFFDGSPNDYETVGFWKKLFGADTTVINSYVIYQENSGNRTREPGIVRANQFGLKNMLGNVAEFCLDFYDPAVYSKYPKTLVSNPRGPRDGMERVVRGGAYNYSAKDLRVGRRDFTRTKDWLNTDPQIPKSIWWYSDCKHVGFRVVCEYDKPEVNSNQNIN
;
A
#
# COMPACT_ATOMS: atom_id res chain seq x y z
N MET A 1 38.83 13.02 11.03
CA MET A 1 38.69 11.57 11.27
C MET A 1 37.51 11.11 10.45
N SER A 2 37.78 10.32 9.41
CA SER A 2 36.87 9.96 8.32
C SER A 2 35.75 9.02 8.77
N HIS A 3 34.50 9.40 8.51
CA HIS A 3 33.35 8.50 8.60
C HIS A 3 33.34 7.58 7.37
N GLN A 4 33.53 6.29 7.60
CA GLN A 4 33.26 5.26 6.61
C GLN A 4 31.81 4.76 6.74
N PRO A 5 31.08 4.56 5.64
CA PRO A 5 29.80 3.86 5.65
C PRO A 5 30.01 2.38 5.97
N VAL A 6 29.18 1.84 6.86
CA VAL A 6 29.19 0.41 7.24
C VAL A 6 28.39 -0.38 6.19
N PRO A 7 28.97 -1.36 5.47
CA PRO A 7 28.21 -2.23 4.58
C PRO A 7 27.44 -3.28 5.39
N LEU A 8 26.12 -3.36 5.17
CA LEU A 8 25.23 -4.37 5.74
C LEU A 8 25.33 -5.66 4.92
N ASN A 9 25.98 -6.68 5.51
CA ASN A 9 26.09 -8.02 4.95
C ASN A 9 25.08 -8.93 5.66
N ILE A 10 23.95 -9.25 5.02
CA ILE A 10 23.00 -10.24 5.53
C ILE A 10 22.79 -11.31 4.46
N LYS A 11 23.36 -12.50 4.70
CA LYS A 11 23.04 -13.72 3.94
C LYS A 11 21.67 -14.23 4.37
N CYS A 12 20.61 -13.86 3.63
CA CYS A 12 19.33 -14.55 3.74
C CYS A 12 19.47 -15.97 3.19
N THR A 13 19.32 -16.95 4.07
CA THR A 13 19.34 -18.38 3.74
C THR A 13 17.98 -18.99 4.03
N TRP A 14 17.00 -18.86 3.13
CA TRP A 14 15.81 -19.73 3.13
C TRP A 14 15.22 -19.94 1.73
N GLY A 15 14.97 -21.22 1.42
CA GLY A 15 13.82 -21.70 0.64
C GLY A 15 13.81 -21.42 -0.86
N ARG A 16 14.15 -22.42 -1.67
CA ARG A 16 14.03 -22.43 -3.14
C ARG A 16 12.63 -21.98 -3.62
N ILE A 17 12.56 -20.74 -4.09
CA ILE A 17 11.78 -20.41 -5.28
C ILE A 17 12.82 -20.40 -6.40
N THR A 18 12.87 -21.46 -7.21
CA THR A 18 13.68 -21.46 -8.44
C THR A 18 13.01 -20.56 -9.47
N PRO A 19 13.59 -19.41 -9.85
CA PRO A 19 13.28 -18.85 -11.16
C PRO A 19 13.88 -19.82 -12.17
N ILE A 20 13.12 -20.21 -13.20
CA ILE A 20 13.69 -20.93 -14.34
C ILE A 20 14.63 -19.95 -15.04
N ARG A 21 15.90 -19.94 -14.62
CA ARG A 21 17.02 -19.33 -15.34
C ARG A 21 17.35 -20.29 -16.48
N ASN A 22 17.02 -19.90 -17.71
CA ASN A 22 17.59 -20.52 -18.90
C ASN A 22 19.12 -20.24 -18.90
N PRO A 23 19.99 -21.27 -18.81
CA PRO A 23 21.43 -21.06 -18.65
C PRO A 23 22.14 -20.53 -19.91
N GLU A 24 21.48 -20.51 -21.08
CA GLU A 24 22.13 -20.15 -22.35
C GLU A 24 21.86 -18.72 -22.84
N ASN A 25 21.21 -17.88 -22.04
CA ASN A 25 20.98 -16.47 -22.41
C ASN A 25 21.52 -15.50 -21.36
N THR A 26 22.78 -15.68 -20.97
CA THR A 26 23.53 -14.70 -20.19
C THR A 26 24.06 -13.60 -21.11
N SER A 27 23.20 -12.67 -21.50
CA SER A 27 23.66 -11.37 -21.98
C SER A 27 23.39 -10.33 -20.89
N CYS A 28 24.47 -9.70 -20.42
CA CYS A 28 24.47 -8.62 -19.44
C CYS A 28 23.74 -7.34 -19.92
N LEU A 29 23.09 -7.38 -21.09
CA LEU A 29 22.37 -6.28 -21.72
C LEU A 29 20.95 -6.07 -21.18
N GLN A 30 20.37 -7.03 -20.45
CA GLN A 30 18.96 -6.94 -20.04
C GLN A 30 18.73 -6.22 -18.69
N CYS A 31 19.79 -5.94 -17.93
CA CYS A 31 19.71 -5.14 -16.70
C CYS A 31 19.92 -3.63 -16.92
N HIS A 32 20.32 -3.19 -18.13
CA HIS A 32 20.67 -1.80 -18.42
C HIS A 32 19.82 -1.14 -19.52
N LEU A 33 18.79 -1.81 -20.04
CA LEU A 33 17.91 -1.24 -21.08
C LEU A 33 16.95 -0.14 -20.58
N TYR A 34 16.92 0.13 -19.27
CA TYR A 34 15.92 0.99 -18.62
C TYR A 34 16.50 2.19 -17.85
N VAL A 35 17.81 2.45 -17.94
CA VAL A 35 18.40 3.71 -17.47
C VAL A 35 18.14 4.77 -18.54
N GLY A 36 17.11 5.58 -18.33
CA GLY A 36 16.84 6.73 -19.19
C GLY A 36 18.09 7.63 -19.29
N HIS A 37 18.49 7.97 -20.51
CA HIS A 37 19.53 8.96 -20.75
C HIS A 37 18.99 10.34 -20.37
N TYR A 38 19.45 10.90 -19.24
CA TYR A 38 19.11 12.26 -18.87
C TYR A 38 20.34 13.03 -18.37
N ARG A 39 20.66 14.14 -19.05
CA ARG A 39 21.71 15.10 -18.68
C ARG A 39 21.08 16.30 -17.97
N GLY A 40 21.03 16.28 -16.64
CA GLY A 40 20.58 17.42 -15.84
C GLY A 40 20.46 17.15 -14.34
N LYS A 41 20.63 18.18 -13.51
CA LYS A 41 20.40 18.13 -12.05
C LYS A 41 18.89 18.13 -11.78
N THR A 42 18.32 16.99 -11.40
CA THR A 42 16.96 16.92 -10.85
C THR A 42 16.94 16.01 -9.62
N GLY A 43 17.45 16.54 -8.50
CA GLY A 43 16.76 16.22 -7.24
C GLY A 43 15.36 16.81 -7.33
N LEU A 44 14.36 16.21 -6.68
CA LEU A 44 13.10 16.90 -6.44
C LEU A 44 13.45 18.22 -5.73
N ALA A 45 13.37 19.35 -6.45
CA ALA A 45 13.52 20.67 -5.86
C ALA A 45 12.43 20.78 -4.79
N GLY A 46 12.86 20.84 -3.53
CA GLY A 46 11.98 20.70 -2.36
C GLY A 46 12.44 19.69 -1.31
N ALA A 47 13.55 18.95 -1.53
CA ALA A 47 14.15 18.13 -0.47
C ALA A 47 14.80 18.98 0.66
N GLU A 48 15.04 20.28 0.43
CA GLU A 48 15.66 21.18 1.42
C GLU A 48 14.66 21.82 2.39
N GLU A 49 13.35 21.72 2.15
CA GLU A 49 12.34 22.42 2.96
C GLU A 49 11.69 21.55 4.07
N LEU A 50 12.38 20.49 4.50
CA LEU A 50 11.98 19.67 5.65
C LEU A 50 12.72 20.00 6.95
N VAL A 51 13.55 21.05 6.98
CA VAL A 51 14.30 21.43 8.20
C VAL A 51 13.78 22.74 8.79
N SER A 52 12.50 22.75 9.14
CA SER A 52 11.94 23.70 10.10
C SER A 52 11.66 22.95 11.41
N GLY A 53 12.69 22.89 12.25
CA GLY A 53 12.70 22.18 13.53
C GLY A 53 13.55 20.92 13.46
N SER A 54 14.63 20.88 14.24
CA SER A 54 15.53 19.74 14.39
C SER A 54 14.76 18.52 14.91
N LYS A 55 14.13 17.76 14.02
CA LYS A 55 13.56 16.46 14.37
C LYS A 55 14.70 15.47 14.53
N GLU A 56 14.68 14.75 15.63
CA GLU A 56 15.64 13.68 15.92
C GLU A 56 15.70 12.70 14.75
N ILE A 57 16.91 12.38 14.29
CA ILE A 57 17.14 11.36 13.27
C ILE A 57 17.22 10.00 13.97
N PHE A 58 16.38 9.06 13.56
CA PHE A 58 16.36 7.72 14.14
C PHE A 58 17.60 6.94 13.70
N THR A 59 18.32 6.36 14.65
CA THR A 59 19.52 5.55 14.39
C THR A 59 19.19 4.08 14.08
N GLY A 60 17.99 3.63 14.43
CA GLY A 60 17.53 2.27 14.21
C GLY A 60 16.00 2.18 14.18
N PRO A 61 15.47 1.01 13.77
CA PRO A 61 14.03 0.81 13.67
C PRO A 61 13.40 0.63 15.06
N ALA A 62 12.07 0.64 15.12
CA ALA A 62 11.36 0.34 16.36
C ALA A 62 11.64 -1.10 16.81
N VAL A 63 11.87 -1.29 18.11
CA VAL A 63 11.96 -2.62 18.73
C VAL A 63 10.56 -3.08 19.10
N VAL A 64 10.17 -4.28 18.63
CA VAL A 64 8.83 -4.84 18.84
C VAL A 64 8.97 -6.13 19.65
N GLU A 65 8.59 -6.08 20.92
CA GLU A 65 8.73 -7.21 21.86
C GLU A 65 7.47 -8.08 21.94
N LYS A 66 6.31 -7.50 21.60
CA LYS A 66 5.01 -8.16 21.69
C LYS A 66 4.09 -7.69 20.59
N PHE A 67 3.03 -8.45 20.35
CA PHE A 67 1.96 -8.07 19.45
C PHE A 67 1.13 -6.91 20.03
N ALA A 68 1.59 -5.68 19.77
CA ALA A 68 0.92 -4.44 20.15
C ALA A 68 1.18 -3.36 19.09
N THR A 69 0.29 -2.37 19.02
CA THR A 69 0.49 -1.18 18.18
C THR A 69 1.79 -0.49 18.56
N PHE A 70 2.57 -0.09 17.56
CA PHE A 70 3.85 0.58 17.74
C PHE A 70 4.05 1.68 16.70
N ASP A 71 4.95 2.61 16.97
CA ASP A 71 5.39 3.60 15.98
C ASP A 71 6.71 3.12 15.37
N GLU A 72 6.66 2.74 14.09
CA GLU A 72 7.86 2.38 13.33
C GLU A 72 8.72 3.63 13.09
N LYS A 73 10.03 3.44 13.05
CA LYS A 73 11.02 4.47 12.80
C LYS A 73 11.82 4.08 11.57
N ILE A 74 11.89 4.97 10.58
CA ILE A 74 12.72 4.74 9.39
C ILE A 74 14.16 5.18 9.72
N PRO A 75 15.13 4.25 9.81
CA PRO A 75 16.51 4.61 10.19
C PRO A 75 17.15 5.58 9.21
N GLY A 76 17.97 6.50 9.72
CA GLY A 76 18.61 7.56 8.93
C GLY A 76 17.69 8.70 8.55
N THR A 77 16.45 8.73 9.07
CA THR A 77 15.49 9.81 8.84
C THR A 77 14.80 10.22 10.13
N SER A 78 14.06 11.33 10.10
CA SER A 78 13.13 11.72 11.18
C SER A 78 11.70 11.23 10.95
N VAL A 79 11.49 10.26 10.06
CA VAL A 79 10.15 9.78 9.67
C VAL A 79 9.75 8.60 10.54
N SER A 80 8.60 8.71 11.18
CA SER A 80 7.95 7.64 11.93
C SER A 80 6.48 7.52 11.52
N PHE A 81 5.93 6.32 11.57
CA PHE A 81 4.53 6.05 11.24
C PHE A 81 3.96 4.96 12.15
N LYS A 82 2.65 4.98 12.37
CA LYS A 82 1.99 4.07 13.30
C LYS A 82 1.60 2.75 12.62
N MET A 83 1.97 1.64 13.23
CA MET A 83 1.58 0.28 12.87
C MET A 83 0.61 -0.26 13.91
N VAL A 84 -0.64 -0.46 13.50
CA VAL A 84 -1.75 -0.95 14.32
C VAL A 84 -1.73 -2.47 14.36
N ALA A 85 -1.82 -3.05 15.57
CA ALA A 85 -1.93 -4.50 15.74
C ALA A 85 -3.36 -4.98 15.40
N ILE A 86 -3.47 -5.78 14.34
CA ILE A 86 -4.74 -6.33 13.86
C ILE A 86 -4.83 -7.79 14.34
N PRO A 87 -5.67 -8.11 15.34
CA PRO A 87 -5.82 -9.48 15.79
C PRO A 87 -6.35 -10.34 14.65
N GLY A 88 -5.78 -11.52 14.44
CA GLY A 88 -6.31 -12.48 13.48
C GLY A 88 -7.68 -12.99 13.89
N GLY A 89 -8.43 -13.49 12.92
CA GLY A 89 -9.75 -14.03 13.15
C GLY A 89 -10.44 -14.48 11.87
N GLU A 90 -11.68 -14.93 12.04
CA GLU A 90 -12.54 -15.35 10.95
C GLU A 90 -13.54 -14.25 10.58
N PHE A 91 -13.83 -14.11 9.28
CA PHE A 91 -14.83 -13.18 8.79
C PHE A 91 -15.46 -13.66 7.49
N LYS A 92 -16.57 -13.00 7.12
CA LYS A 92 -17.23 -13.18 5.83
C LYS A 92 -16.66 -12.18 4.84
N MET A 93 -15.92 -12.68 3.85
CA MET A 93 -15.35 -11.86 2.77
C MET A 93 -16.31 -11.80 1.59
N GLY A 94 -16.44 -10.62 0.99
CA GLY A 94 -17.36 -10.32 -0.10
C GLY A 94 -18.68 -9.69 0.33
N THR A 95 -19.57 -9.51 -0.64
CA THR A 95 -20.78 -8.71 -0.51
C THR A 95 -22.05 -9.58 -0.60
N PRO A 96 -22.97 -9.52 0.38
CA PRO A 96 -24.26 -10.20 0.35
C PRO A 96 -25.09 -9.84 -0.89
N GLY A 97 -25.85 -10.80 -1.43
CA GLY A 97 -26.55 -10.65 -2.72
C GLY A 97 -27.60 -9.52 -2.76
N ASP A 98 -28.12 -9.13 -1.61
CA ASP A 98 -29.12 -8.08 -1.39
C ASP A 98 -28.51 -6.72 -1.01
N GLU A 99 -27.18 -6.61 -0.85
CA GLU A 99 -26.54 -5.34 -0.55
C GLU A 99 -26.70 -4.35 -1.73
N PRO A 100 -27.18 -3.12 -1.47
CA PRO A 100 -27.30 -2.10 -2.51
C PRO A 100 -25.98 -1.83 -3.24
N PHE A 101 -26.06 -1.71 -4.57
CA PHE A 101 -24.93 -1.43 -5.46
C PHE A 101 -23.83 -2.49 -5.51
N ARG A 102 -24.09 -3.72 -5.02
CA ARG A 102 -23.22 -4.87 -5.20
C ARG A 102 -22.85 -5.08 -6.68
N ARG A 103 -21.58 -5.37 -6.95
CA ARG A 103 -21.09 -5.79 -8.27
C ARG A 103 -20.95 -7.30 -8.38
N ASN A 104 -20.83 -7.80 -9.61
CA ASN A 104 -20.82 -9.24 -9.91
C ASN A 104 -19.58 -9.95 -9.36
N ASP A 105 -18.45 -9.25 -9.28
CA ASP A 105 -17.14 -9.73 -8.84
C ASP A 105 -16.96 -9.75 -7.31
N GLU A 106 -17.97 -9.29 -6.55
CA GLU A 106 -17.94 -9.19 -5.09
C GLU A 106 -18.53 -10.42 -4.38
N GLY A 107 -18.82 -11.51 -5.10
CA GLY A 107 -19.29 -12.73 -4.46
C GLY A 107 -18.94 -14.03 -5.19
N PRO A 108 -19.39 -15.18 -4.66
CA PRO A 108 -20.20 -15.32 -3.45
C PRO A 108 -19.44 -14.90 -2.18
N VAL A 109 -20.18 -14.65 -1.10
CA VAL A 109 -19.57 -14.45 0.23
C VAL A 109 -18.90 -15.76 0.66
N ILE A 110 -17.66 -15.67 1.14
CA ILE A 110 -16.84 -16.81 1.57
C ILE A 110 -16.38 -16.62 3.02
N ASN A 111 -16.11 -17.74 3.72
CA ASN A 111 -15.55 -17.70 5.07
C ASN A 111 -14.03 -17.70 5.00
N VAL A 112 -13.40 -16.69 5.58
CA VAL A 112 -11.94 -16.51 5.54
C VAL A 112 -11.40 -16.37 6.94
N ALA A 113 -10.27 -17.03 7.22
CA ALA A 113 -9.45 -16.78 8.38
C ALA A 113 -8.21 -15.99 7.98
N VAL A 114 -7.89 -14.94 8.70
CA VAL A 114 -6.60 -14.22 8.58
C VAL A 114 -5.82 -14.35 9.88
N ASP A 115 -4.50 -14.54 9.77
CA ASP A 115 -3.60 -14.49 10.92
C ASP A 115 -3.51 -13.06 11.48
N SER A 116 -2.94 -12.93 12.68
CA SER A 116 -2.60 -11.62 13.23
C SER A 116 -1.47 -10.98 12.42
N PHE A 117 -1.58 -9.67 12.16
CA PHE A 117 -0.56 -8.87 11.48
C PHE A 117 -0.59 -7.44 12.00
N TRP A 118 0.40 -6.63 11.64
CA TRP A 118 0.30 -5.19 11.82
C TRP A 118 -0.04 -4.51 10.50
N MET A 119 -0.79 -3.42 10.55
CA MET A 119 -1.15 -2.60 9.38
C MET A 119 -0.91 -1.12 9.68
N GLY A 120 -0.44 -0.36 8.70
CA GLY A 120 -0.27 1.09 8.86
C GLY A 120 -1.60 1.78 9.22
N GLU A 121 -1.60 2.68 10.20
CA GLU A 121 -2.80 3.42 10.65
C GLU A 121 -3.46 4.18 9.50
N ILE A 122 -2.64 4.72 8.60
CA ILE A 122 -3.00 5.52 7.42
C ILE A 122 -2.34 4.93 6.18
N GLU A 123 -2.74 5.41 5.01
CA GLU A 123 -2.02 5.15 3.76
C GLU A 123 -0.58 5.70 3.87
N VAL A 124 0.38 5.08 3.15
CA VAL A 124 1.77 5.55 3.12
C VAL A 124 1.80 7.00 2.68
N SER A 125 2.35 7.85 3.55
CA SER A 125 2.38 9.29 3.32
C SER A 125 3.49 9.72 2.37
N TRP A 126 3.41 10.94 1.87
CA TRP A 126 4.52 11.54 1.11
C TRP A 126 5.82 11.62 1.91
N ASN A 127 5.76 11.86 3.22
CA ASN A 127 6.96 11.85 4.08
C ASN A 127 7.67 10.50 4.06
N GLU A 128 6.90 9.42 4.19
CA GLU A 128 7.40 8.05 4.13
C GLU A 128 7.93 7.69 2.73
N TYR A 129 7.16 7.97 1.69
CA TYR A 129 7.58 7.63 0.32
C TYR A 129 8.79 8.44 -0.14
N LEU A 130 8.95 9.69 0.31
CA LEU A 130 10.15 10.49 0.03
C LEU A 130 11.38 9.99 0.77
N ALA A 131 11.23 9.39 1.95
CA ALA A 131 12.36 8.73 2.63
C ALA A 131 12.91 7.58 1.77
N PHE A 132 12.01 6.74 1.23
CA PHE A 132 12.36 5.70 0.26
C PHE A 132 13.01 6.28 -1.00
N PHE A 133 12.36 7.28 -1.60
CA PHE A 133 12.83 7.89 -2.83
C PHE A 133 14.23 8.46 -2.64
N ASN A 134 14.49 9.22 -1.57
CA ASN A 134 15.80 9.81 -1.29
C ASN A 134 16.88 8.75 -1.04
N ALA A 135 16.56 7.67 -0.31
CA ALA A 135 17.49 6.59 -0.03
C ALA A 135 17.88 5.77 -1.28
N THR A 136 16.97 5.65 -2.24
CA THR A 136 17.17 4.80 -3.43
C THR A 136 17.50 5.58 -4.71
N SER A 137 17.25 6.89 -4.74
CA SER A 137 17.53 7.76 -5.89
C SER A 137 19.00 7.80 -6.28
N SER A 138 19.94 7.53 -5.37
CA SER A 138 21.37 7.46 -5.67
C SER A 138 21.76 6.13 -6.34
N GLN A 139 20.97 5.07 -6.16
CA GLN A 139 21.27 3.73 -6.69
C GLN A 139 20.93 3.63 -8.19
N GLY A 140 19.97 4.42 -8.69
CA GLY A 140 19.73 4.62 -10.12
C GLY A 140 20.66 5.64 -10.79
N ARG A 141 21.55 6.30 -10.03
CA ARG A 141 22.42 7.40 -10.46
C ARG A 141 23.91 7.12 -10.35
N LYS A 142 24.33 5.89 -10.02
CA LYS A 142 25.72 5.50 -10.30
C LYS A 142 25.81 5.30 -11.82
N GLU A 143 26.25 6.35 -12.51
CA GLU A 143 27.00 6.21 -13.76
C GLU A 143 28.03 5.08 -13.61
N ALA A 144 28.41 4.48 -14.72
CA ALA A 144 29.21 3.26 -14.88
C ALA A 144 30.60 3.22 -14.18
N GLU A 145 30.70 3.55 -12.91
CA GLU A 145 31.92 3.56 -12.12
C GLU A 145 31.70 2.84 -10.79
N ALA A 146 32.51 1.77 -10.65
CA ALA A 146 32.68 0.91 -9.49
C ALA A 146 31.45 0.10 -9.03
N LYS A 147 31.32 -1.10 -9.62
CA LYS A 147 30.82 -2.27 -8.88
C LYS A 147 31.74 -2.49 -7.67
N GLU A 148 31.23 -2.27 -6.46
CA GLU A 148 31.71 -3.06 -5.33
C GLU A 148 31.07 -4.44 -5.47
N GLU A 149 31.91 -5.47 -5.65
CA GLU A 149 31.46 -6.87 -5.70
C GLU A 149 30.86 -7.24 -4.33
N GLY A 150 29.54 -7.38 -4.27
CA GLY A 150 28.87 -8.01 -3.13
C GLY A 150 27.54 -7.39 -2.68
N THR A 151 27.14 -6.23 -3.17
CA THR A 151 25.85 -5.61 -2.77
C THR A 151 24.72 -5.97 -3.74
N ASP A 152 23.73 -6.74 -3.28
CA ASP A 152 22.44 -6.93 -3.96
C ASP A 152 21.61 -5.64 -3.78
N GLY A 153 21.78 -4.69 -4.71
CA GLY A 153 21.14 -3.39 -4.65
C GLY A 153 19.65 -3.47 -5.00
N ILE A 154 18.81 -2.78 -4.21
CA ILE A 154 17.40 -2.58 -4.55
C ILE A 154 17.34 -1.45 -5.57
N SER A 155 16.92 -1.74 -6.81
CA SER A 155 16.74 -0.72 -7.85
C SER A 155 15.85 0.43 -7.36
N GLY A 156 16.32 1.67 -7.52
CA GLY A 156 15.59 2.88 -7.11
C GLY A 156 14.62 3.39 -8.17
N ALA A 157 13.62 4.15 -7.73
CA ALA A 157 12.65 4.78 -8.63
C ALA A 157 13.31 5.83 -9.52
N THR A 158 12.95 5.83 -10.82
CA THR A 158 13.31 6.94 -11.71
C THR A 158 12.62 8.23 -11.25
N PRO A 159 13.18 9.42 -11.54
CA PRO A 159 12.46 10.67 -11.28
C PRO A 159 11.11 10.68 -11.99
N PRO A 160 10.02 11.07 -11.31
CA PRO A 160 8.71 11.18 -11.95
C PRO A 160 8.72 12.28 -13.01
N TRP A 161 7.91 12.11 -14.05
CA TRP A 161 7.61 13.19 -14.97
C TRP A 161 6.58 14.12 -14.31
N GLY A 162 6.98 15.36 -14.00
CA GLY A 162 6.15 16.32 -13.28
C GLY A 162 6.15 16.15 -11.75
N ALA A 163 5.27 16.89 -11.08
CA ALA A 163 5.11 16.81 -9.63
C ALA A 163 4.23 15.60 -9.26
N PRO A 164 4.77 14.54 -8.64
CA PRO A 164 4.04 13.29 -8.42
C PRO A 164 2.90 13.46 -7.39
N ASP A 165 2.94 14.51 -6.58
CA ASP A 165 1.85 14.95 -5.68
C ASP A 165 0.79 15.81 -6.36
N GLN A 166 0.86 16.00 -7.69
CA GLN A 166 -0.07 16.80 -8.49
C GLN A 166 -0.16 18.27 -8.05
N GLY A 167 0.84 18.77 -7.30
CA GLY A 167 0.80 20.10 -6.68
C GLY A 167 -0.22 20.23 -5.54
N TRP A 168 -0.75 19.12 -5.01
CA TRP A 168 -1.74 19.15 -3.92
C TRP A 168 -1.11 19.25 -2.53
N GLY A 169 0.22 19.21 -2.45
CA GLY A 169 0.98 19.20 -1.21
C GLY A 169 1.42 17.79 -0.82
N LYS A 170 2.48 17.75 0.01
CA LYS A 170 3.12 16.54 0.53
C LYS A 170 2.78 16.36 2.01
N GLY A 171 3.73 15.93 2.83
CA GLY A 171 3.53 15.73 4.27
C GLY A 171 2.86 14.39 4.57
N THR A 172 1.85 14.43 5.43
CA THR A 172 1.04 13.27 5.85
C THR A 172 -0.08 12.93 4.86
N ARG A 173 -0.21 13.67 3.75
CA ARG A 173 -1.10 13.30 2.65
C ARG A 173 -0.65 11.98 2.03
N PRO A 174 -1.58 11.14 1.54
CA PRO A 174 -1.23 9.86 0.93
C PRO A 174 -0.34 10.09 -0.30
N ALA A 175 0.72 9.31 -0.39
CA ALA A 175 1.54 9.25 -1.58
C ALA A 175 0.73 8.60 -2.72
N ILE A 176 0.78 9.19 -3.91
CA ILE A 176 0.02 8.79 -5.09
C ILE A 176 0.91 8.79 -6.33
N THR A 177 0.38 8.31 -7.45
CA THR A 177 1.02 8.23 -8.79
C THR A 177 2.12 7.19 -8.92
N MET A 178 2.55 6.55 -7.83
CA MET A 178 3.43 5.39 -7.94
C MET A 178 2.69 4.21 -8.58
N SER A 179 3.45 3.36 -9.27
CA SER A 179 2.93 2.08 -9.74
C SER A 179 2.81 1.07 -8.60
N HIS A 180 2.10 -0.03 -8.86
CA HIS A 180 2.11 -1.19 -7.95
C HIS A 180 3.53 -1.71 -7.69
N HIS A 181 4.38 -1.71 -8.72
CA HIS A 181 5.78 -2.07 -8.60
C HIS A 181 6.54 -1.10 -7.67
N GLY A 182 6.32 0.21 -7.79
CA GLY A 182 6.89 1.20 -6.88
C GLY A 182 6.49 0.96 -5.42
N ALA A 183 5.21 0.64 -5.18
CA ALA A 183 4.70 0.31 -3.85
C ALA A 183 5.31 -1.00 -3.28
N MET A 184 5.46 -2.03 -4.11
CA MET A 184 6.13 -3.28 -3.71
C MET A 184 7.61 -3.06 -3.39
N THR A 185 8.32 -2.27 -4.20
CA THR A 185 9.73 -1.94 -3.94
C THR A 185 9.88 -1.11 -2.66
N TYR A 186 8.97 -0.18 -2.38
CA TYR A 186 8.93 0.52 -1.10
C TYR A 186 8.86 -0.47 0.07
N CYS A 187 7.98 -1.48 0.00
CA CYS A 187 7.86 -2.48 1.05
C CYS A 187 9.14 -3.31 1.23
N LEU A 188 9.79 -3.69 0.13
CA LEU A 188 11.07 -4.41 0.16
C LEU A 188 12.18 -3.55 0.78
N TRP A 189 12.27 -2.28 0.40
CA TRP A 189 13.21 -1.34 1.00
C TRP A 189 12.95 -1.16 2.49
N LEU A 190 11.69 -0.93 2.88
CA LEU A 190 11.32 -0.76 4.28
C LEU A 190 11.68 -2.02 5.10
N SER A 191 11.47 -3.20 4.53
CA SER A 191 11.90 -4.47 5.14
C SER A 191 13.41 -4.52 5.35
N SER A 192 14.17 -4.14 4.32
CA SER A 192 15.64 -4.13 4.35
C SER A 192 16.19 -3.20 5.44
N VAL A 193 15.66 -1.97 5.54
CA VAL A 193 16.17 -0.99 6.51
C VAL A 193 15.69 -1.23 7.94
N THR A 194 14.56 -1.92 8.13
CA THR A 194 14.00 -2.17 9.47
C THR A 194 14.28 -3.57 10.02
N GLY A 195 14.69 -4.51 9.16
CA GLY A 195 14.82 -5.93 9.50
C GLY A 195 13.48 -6.65 9.74
N LYS A 196 12.34 -6.01 9.46
CA LYS A 196 11.00 -6.60 9.58
C LYS A 196 10.43 -6.96 8.21
N LYS A 197 9.36 -7.77 8.16
CA LYS A 197 8.75 -8.23 6.90
C LYS A 197 7.57 -7.34 6.50
N TYR A 198 7.86 -6.24 5.80
CA TYR A 198 6.85 -5.35 5.23
C TYR A 198 6.41 -5.77 3.84
N ARG A 199 5.12 -5.67 3.56
CA ARG A 199 4.49 -5.96 2.25
C ARG A 199 3.20 -5.18 2.06
N LEU A 200 2.64 -5.24 0.86
CA LEU A 200 1.24 -4.88 0.64
C LEU A 200 0.31 -5.88 1.34
N PRO A 201 -0.88 -5.45 1.80
CA PRO A 201 -1.89 -6.37 2.31
C PRO A 201 -2.37 -7.30 1.18
N THR A 202 -2.75 -8.51 1.55
CA THR A 202 -3.65 -9.31 0.70
C THR A 202 -5.03 -8.65 0.64
N GLU A 203 -5.82 -8.97 -0.38
CA GLU A 203 -7.20 -8.48 -0.49
C GLU A 203 -8.03 -8.87 0.75
N ALA A 204 -7.79 -10.06 1.29
CA ALA A 204 -8.50 -10.56 2.47
C ALA A 204 -8.08 -9.83 3.75
N GLU A 205 -6.79 -9.61 3.97
CA GLU A 205 -6.31 -8.80 5.10
C GLU A 205 -6.85 -7.38 5.03
N TRP A 206 -6.88 -6.79 3.82
CA TRP A 206 -7.42 -5.45 3.62
C TRP A 206 -8.91 -5.40 3.97
N GLU A 207 -9.74 -6.33 3.47
CA GLU A 207 -11.17 -6.33 3.76
C GLU A 207 -11.45 -6.63 5.23
N TYR A 208 -10.76 -7.60 5.83
CA TYR A 208 -10.86 -7.89 7.26
C TYR A 208 -10.58 -6.65 8.11
N ALA A 209 -9.45 -5.98 7.82
CA ALA A 209 -9.02 -4.79 8.52
C ALA A 209 -10.00 -3.62 8.31
N ALA A 210 -10.50 -3.42 7.10
CA ALA A 210 -11.48 -2.38 6.77
C ALA A 210 -12.81 -2.59 7.51
N ARG A 211 -13.30 -3.83 7.59
CA ARG A 211 -14.56 -4.19 8.26
C ARG A 211 -14.53 -3.88 9.76
N GLY A 212 -13.39 -4.01 10.44
CA GLY A 212 -13.31 -3.76 11.88
C GLY A 212 -14.29 -4.60 12.71
N GLY A 213 -14.61 -5.82 12.26
CA GLY A 213 -15.60 -6.70 12.88
C GLY A 213 -17.06 -6.49 12.46
N THR A 214 -17.35 -5.52 11.59
CA THR A 214 -18.70 -5.30 11.03
C THR A 214 -18.96 -6.19 9.81
N ASN A 215 -20.25 -6.44 9.53
CA ASN A 215 -20.70 -7.18 8.33
C ASN A 215 -21.58 -6.30 7.41
N THR A 216 -21.50 -4.99 7.58
CA THR A 216 -22.29 -3.97 6.87
C THR A 216 -21.52 -3.43 5.65
N PRO A 217 -22.19 -2.65 4.76
CA PRO A 217 -21.53 -2.05 3.59
C PRO A 217 -20.39 -1.09 3.98
N TYR A 218 -20.50 -0.46 5.15
CA TYR A 218 -19.49 0.39 5.77
C TYR A 218 -19.14 -0.12 7.17
N PHE A 219 -17.98 0.26 7.71
CA PHE A 219 -17.59 -0.03 9.10
C PHE A 219 -18.19 0.96 10.13
N PHE A 220 -19.05 1.85 9.67
CA PHE A 220 -19.80 2.84 10.43
C PHE A 220 -21.28 2.77 10.03
N ASP A 221 -22.13 3.47 10.77
CA ASP A 221 -23.58 3.41 10.55
C ASP A 221 -24.00 3.94 9.18
N GLY A 222 -25.06 3.35 8.63
CA GLY A 222 -25.68 3.75 7.37
C GLY A 222 -25.38 2.83 6.20
N SER A 223 -26.04 3.14 5.09
CA SER A 223 -25.98 2.38 3.85
C SER A 223 -25.64 3.31 2.67
N PRO A 224 -25.19 2.76 1.53
CA PRO A 224 -24.92 3.55 0.34
C PRO A 224 -26.09 4.44 -0.09
N ASN A 225 -27.31 3.91 0.01
CA ASN A 225 -28.53 4.62 -0.34
C ASN A 225 -28.78 5.82 0.56
N ASP A 226 -28.21 5.90 1.77
CA ASP A 226 -28.40 7.01 2.70
C ASP A 226 -27.50 8.20 2.31
N TYR A 227 -26.29 7.92 1.81
CA TYR A 227 -25.26 8.93 1.55
C TYR A 227 -25.14 9.38 0.09
N GLU A 228 -25.78 8.68 -0.85
CA GLU A 228 -25.85 9.15 -2.25
C GLU A 228 -26.53 10.52 -2.33
N THR A 229 -26.05 11.44 -3.17
CA THR A 229 -26.62 12.79 -3.35
C THR A 229 -27.54 12.87 -4.58
N VAL A 230 -27.64 11.79 -5.35
CA VAL A 230 -28.50 11.69 -6.53
C VAL A 230 -29.93 11.28 -6.16
N GLY A 231 -30.92 11.93 -6.78
CA GLY A 231 -32.35 11.64 -6.61
C GLY A 231 -33.19 12.88 -6.32
N PHE A 232 -34.44 12.89 -6.78
CA PHE A 232 -35.34 14.05 -6.68
C PHE A 232 -35.48 14.56 -5.24
N TRP A 233 -35.78 13.65 -4.30
CA TRP A 233 -35.94 14.00 -2.88
C TRP A 233 -34.65 14.50 -2.23
N LYS A 234 -33.49 13.95 -2.57
CA LYS A 234 -32.20 14.37 -2.01
C LYS A 234 -31.70 15.68 -2.58
N LYS A 235 -32.08 16.02 -3.82
CA LYS A 235 -31.85 17.35 -4.40
C LYS A 235 -32.71 18.43 -3.72
N LEU A 236 -33.87 18.05 -3.19
CA LEU A 236 -34.80 18.96 -2.49
C LEU A 236 -34.46 19.15 -1.01
N PHE A 237 -34.02 18.09 -0.31
CA PHE A 237 -33.83 18.11 1.15
C PHE A 237 -32.39 17.88 1.62
N GLY A 238 -31.46 17.56 0.71
CA GLY A 238 -30.10 17.14 1.04
C GLY A 238 -30.03 15.70 1.54
N ALA A 239 -28.85 15.09 1.46
CA ALA A 239 -28.53 13.86 2.19
C ALA A 239 -27.86 14.23 3.52
N ASP A 240 -28.22 13.57 4.63
CA ASP A 240 -27.43 13.70 5.85
C ASP A 240 -26.12 12.93 5.67
N THR A 241 -25.04 13.68 5.44
CA THR A 241 -23.69 13.15 5.23
C THR A 241 -22.82 13.28 6.47
N THR A 242 -23.39 13.65 7.62
CA THR A 242 -22.63 13.93 8.86
C THR A 242 -21.79 12.72 9.28
N VAL A 243 -22.37 11.53 9.24
CA VAL A 243 -21.69 10.28 9.64
C VAL A 243 -20.56 9.94 8.66
N ILE A 244 -20.85 9.80 7.36
CA ILE A 244 -19.83 9.45 6.36
C ILE A 244 -18.68 10.47 6.31
N ASN A 245 -18.96 11.77 6.45
CA ASN A 245 -17.95 12.83 6.47
C ASN A 245 -16.99 12.73 7.66
N SER A 246 -17.38 12.04 8.74
CA SER A 246 -16.50 11.83 9.89
C SER A 246 -15.50 10.68 9.71
N TYR A 247 -15.68 9.83 8.69
CA TYR A 247 -14.84 8.65 8.47
C TYR A 247 -14.15 8.62 7.09
N VAL A 248 -14.71 9.31 6.10
CA VAL A 248 -14.38 9.10 4.69
C VAL A 248 -14.14 10.43 3.98
N ILE A 249 -13.05 10.51 3.22
CA ILE A 249 -12.78 11.61 2.28
C ILE A 249 -13.25 11.18 0.90
N TYR A 250 -14.24 11.83 0.33
CA TYR A 250 -14.84 11.41 -0.94
C TYR A 250 -15.36 12.60 -1.75
N GLN A 251 -16.06 12.33 -2.85
CA GLN A 251 -16.43 13.35 -3.83
C GLN A 251 -17.07 14.60 -3.21
N GLU A 252 -17.90 14.43 -2.18
CA GLU A 252 -18.67 15.53 -1.57
C GLU A 252 -17.85 16.43 -0.64
N ASN A 253 -16.76 15.94 -0.03
CA ASN A 253 -15.97 16.69 0.95
C ASN A 253 -14.50 16.89 0.58
N SER A 254 -14.01 16.23 -0.48
CA SER A 254 -12.59 16.23 -0.83
C SER A 254 -12.13 17.54 -1.46
N GLY A 255 -13.01 18.23 -2.18
CA GLY A 255 -12.63 19.34 -3.06
C GLY A 255 -11.79 18.85 -4.25
N ASN A 256 -12.07 17.64 -4.74
CA ASN A 256 -11.40 16.98 -5.87
C ASN A 256 -9.89 16.78 -5.69
N ARG A 257 -9.46 16.51 -4.45
CA ARG A 257 -8.08 16.16 -4.09
C ARG A 257 -8.05 15.34 -2.81
N THR A 258 -6.95 14.63 -2.57
CA THR A 258 -6.73 13.91 -1.30
C THR A 258 -6.76 14.88 -0.10
N ARG A 259 -6.81 14.37 1.13
CA ARG A 259 -6.65 15.18 2.35
C ARG A 259 -5.70 14.49 3.32
N GLU A 260 -5.26 15.24 4.33
CA GLU A 260 -4.50 14.67 5.44
C GLU A 260 -5.41 13.82 6.33
N PRO A 261 -4.89 12.74 6.94
CA PRO A 261 -5.71 11.78 7.69
C PRO A 261 -6.23 12.32 9.04
N GLY A 262 -5.77 13.50 9.49
CA GLY A 262 -6.15 14.08 10.78
C GLY A 262 -7.62 14.50 10.89
N ILE A 263 -8.34 14.57 9.77
CA ILE A 263 -9.75 15.02 9.73
C ILE A 263 -10.78 13.89 9.85
N VAL A 264 -10.34 12.63 9.74
CA VAL A 264 -11.24 11.46 9.82
C VAL A 264 -11.02 10.66 11.10
N ARG A 265 -12.08 9.99 11.54
CA ARG A 265 -12.05 9.01 12.62
C ARG A 265 -11.56 7.66 12.10
N ALA A 266 -11.00 6.87 13.01
CA ALA A 266 -10.61 5.51 12.72
C ALA A 266 -11.80 4.54 12.80
N ASN A 267 -11.67 3.37 12.16
CA ASN A 267 -12.55 2.23 12.38
C ASN A 267 -12.25 1.54 13.73
N GLN A 268 -12.94 0.43 14.02
CA GLN A 268 -12.87 -0.29 15.29
C GLN A 268 -11.50 -0.90 15.59
N PHE A 269 -10.65 -1.12 14.58
CA PHE A 269 -9.26 -1.53 14.78
C PHE A 269 -8.30 -0.36 14.95
N GLY A 270 -8.73 0.88 14.73
CA GLY A 270 -7.87 2.06 14.83
C GLY A 270 -7.26 2.48 13.48
N LEU A 271 -7.79 2.01 12.36
CA LEU A 271 -7.33 2.38 11.01
C LEU A 271 -8.16 3.54 10.44
N LYS A 272 -7.49 4.50 9.80
CA LYS A 272 -8.11 5.67 9.16
C LYS A 272 -8.07 5.55 7.64
N ASN A 273 -9.01 6.23 6.97
CA ASN A 273 -9.13 6.24 5.51
C ASN A 273 -9.17 4.84 4.88
N MET A 274 -9.69 3.82 5.58
CA MET A 274 -9.91 2.51 4.95
C MET A 274 -10.91 2.61 3.79
N LEU A 275 -11.72 3.67 3.75
CA LEU A 275 -12.60 3.99 2.64
C LEU A 275 -12.33 5.44 2.20
N GLY A 276 -12.30 5.69 0.90
CA GLY A 276 -12.05 7.00 0.32
C GLY A 276 -10.60 7.46 0.43
N ASN A 277 -10.39 8.77 0.28
CA ASN A 277 -9.10 9.45 0.14
C ASN A 277 -8.31 8.94 -1.07
N VAL A 278 -7.67 7.78 -0.98
CA VAL A 278 -7.10 7.06 -2.13
C VAL A 278 -7.48 5.59 -2.05
N ALA A 279 -7.70 4.98 -3.21
CA ALA A 279 -7.81 3.55 -3.26
C ALA A 279 -6.43 2.92 -3.01
N GLU A 280 -6.39 1.68 -2.51
CA GLU A 280 -5.15 1.06 -2.03
C GLU A 280 -4.80 -0.19 -2.82
N PHE A 281 -3.56 -0.29 -3.26
CA PHE A 281 -3.01 -1.52 -3.86
C PHE A 281 -3.02 -2.68 -2.87
N CYS A 282 -3.46 -3.86 -3.33
CA CYS A 282 -3.28 -5.13 -2.65
C CYS A 282 -2.21 -5.98 -3.37
N LEU A 283 -1.74 -7.04 -2.70
CA LEU A 283 -0.77 -7.98 -3.24
C LEU A 283 -1.36 -8.85 -4.38
N ASP A 284 -2.63 -9.21 -4.25
CA ASP A 284 -3.35 -10.16 -5.09
C ASP A 284 -3.42 -9.72 -6.55
N PHE A 285 -3.33 -10.70 -7.46
CA PHE A 285 -3.80 -10.52 -8.83
C PHE A 285 -5.33 -10.44 -8.83
N TYR A 286 -5.87 -9.55 -9.65
CA TYR A 286 -7.31 -9.41 -9.81
C TYR A 286 -7.86 -10.51 -10.73
N ASP A 287 -8.88 -11.21 -10.24
CA ASP A 287 -9.71 -12.12 -11.02
C ASP A 287 -11.16 -11.95 -10.55
N PRO A 288 -12.10 -11.57 -11.44
CA PRO A 288 -13.49 -11.31 -11.08
C PRO A 288 -14.22 -12.59 -10.63
N ALA A 289 -13.72 -13.77 -10.96
CA ALA A 289 -14.33 -15.06 -10.60
C ALA A 289 -13.66 -15.72 -9.38
N VAL A 290 -12.62 -15.12 -8.79
CA VAL A 290 -11.79 -15.79 -7.76
C VAL A 290 -12.61 -16.24 -6.55
N TYR A 291 -13.60 -15.46 -6.10
CA TYR A 291 -14.41 -15.84 -4.94
C TYR A 291 -15.22 -17.12 -5.19
N SER A 292 -15.67 -17.34 -6.43
CA SER A 292 -16.40 -18.56 -6.80
C SER A 292 -15.50 -19.79 -6.90
N LYS A 293 -14.17 -19.60 -6.95
CA LYS A 293 -13.18 -20.70 -7.04
C LYS A 293 -12.72 -21.20 -5.68
N TYR A 294 -12.92 -20.41 -4.62
CA TYR A 294 -12.61 -20.86 -3.27
C TYR A 294 -13.55 -21.96 -2.80
N PRO A 295 -13.08 -22.89 -1.94
CA PRO A 295 -13.95 -23.89 -1.36
C PRO A 295 -15.02 -23.23 -0.47
N LYS A 296 -16.15 -23.92 -0.28
CA LYS A 296 -17.21 -23.46 0.64
C LYS A 296 -16.82 -23.56 2.12
N THR A 297 -15.70 -24.23 2.41
CA THR A 297 -15.12 -24.33 3.76
C THR A 297 -14.34 -23.07 4.10
N LEU A 298 -13.86 -22.97 5.34
CA LEU A 298 -12.95 -21.91 5.77
C LEU A 298 -11.70 -21.86 4.88
N VAL A 299 -11.34 -20.67 4.41
CA VAL A 299 -10.12 -20.41 3.63
C VAL A 299 -9.13 -19.63 4.48
N SER A 300 -7.97 -20.21 4.78
CA SER A 300 -6.94 -19.56 5.60
C SER A 300 -5.98 -18.73 4.75
N ASN A 301 -5.79 -17.46 5.11
CA ASN A 301 -4.85 -16.50 4.52
C ASN A 301 -4.81 -16.53 2.97
N PRO A 302 -5.95 -16.37 2.28
CA PRO A 302 -5.98 -16.39 0.83
C PRO A 302 -5.09 -15.28 0.23
N ARG A 303 -4.41 -15.62 -0.88
CA ARG A 303 -3.51 -14.71 -1.60
C ARG A 303 -3.90 -14.50 -3.07
N GLY A 304 -5.14 -14.85 -3.41
CA GLY A 304 -5.66 -14.74 -4.75
C GLY A 304 -5.03 -15.72 -5.74
N PRO A 305 -5.22 -15.51 -7.04
CA PRO A 305 -4.60 -16.31 -8.09
C PRO A 305 -3.07 -16.15 -8.10
N ARG A 306 -2.36 -17.18 -8.58
CA ARG A 306 -0.90 -17.17 -8.68
C ARG A 306 -0.36 -16.19 -9.72
N ASP A 307 -1.14 -15.94 -10.78
CA ASP A 307 -0.80 -15.07 -11.90
C ASP A 307 -2.01 -14.22 -12.33
N GLY A 308 -1.74 -13.19 -13.14
CA GLY A 308 -2.76 -12.28 -13.65
C GLY A 308 -2.14 -11.09 -14.38
N MET A 309 -3.00 -10.28 -15.00
CA MET A 309 -2.58 -9.09 -15.74
C MET A 309 -2.62 -7.81 -14.89
N GLU A 310 -3.55 -7.75 -13.95
CA GLU A 310 -3.81 -6.57 -13.12
C GLU A 310 -3.86 -6.97 -11.65
N ARG A 311 -3.68 -5.99 -10.77
CA ARG A 311 -3.64 -6.14 -9.31
C ARG A 311 -4.94 -5.64 -8.70
N VAL A 312 -5.33 -6.23 -7.57
CA VAL A 312 -6.48 -5.78 -6.80
C VAL A 312 -6.24 -4.37 -6.24
N VAL A 313 -7.27 -3.53 -6.29
CA VAL A 313 -7.34 -2.21 -5.68
C VAL A 313 -8.62 -2.11 -4.83
N ARG A 314 -8.53 -1.50 -3.64
CA ARG A 314 -9.62 -1.48 -2.63
C ARG A 314 -9.88 -0.07 -2.07
N GLY A 315 -11.02 0.12 -1.41
CA GLY A 315 -11.35 1.32 -0.61
C GLY A 315 -12.01 2.50 -1.33
N GLY A 316 -11.80 2.62 -2.64
CA GLY A 316 -12.27 3.78 -3.40
C GLY A 316 -11.50 5.06 -3.06
N ALA A 317 -11.84 6.19 -3.70
CA ALA A 317 -10.98 7.37 -3.65
C ALA A 317 -11.74 8.68 -3.44
N TYR A 318 -11.00 9.78 -3.25
CA TYR A 318 -11.51 11.13 -3.00
C TYR A 318 -12.52 11.65 -4.05
N ASN A 319 -12.55 11.08 -5.25
CA ASN A 319 -13.43 11.46 -6.35
C ASN A 319 -14.56 10.46 -6.60
N TYR A 320 -14.78 9.50 -5.69
CA TYR A 320 -15.83 8.50 -5.80
C TYR A 320 -17.06 8.91 -4.97
N SER A 321 -18.25 8.51 -5.44
CA SER A 321 -19.52 8.65 -4.71
C SER A 321 -19.66 7.58 -3.62
N ALA A 322 -20.60 7.76 -2.68
CA ALA A 322 -20.77 6.88 -1.53
C ALA A 322 -20.97 5.39 -1.90
N LYS A 323 -21.72 5.08 -2.96
CA LYS A 323 -21.94 3.72 -3.47
C LYS A 323 -20.66 3.00 -3.89
N ASP A 324 -19.62 3.76 -4.21
CA ASP A 324 -18.32 3.26 -4.64
C ASP A 324 -17.31 3.16 -3.47
N LEU A 325 -17.76 3.38 -2.24
CA LEU A 325 -16.96 3.37 -1.01
C LEU A 325 -17.37 2.22 -0.07
N ARG A 326 -18.06 1.20 -0.58
CA ARG A 326 -18.43 0.02 0.21
C ARG A 326 -17.21 -0.83 0.51
N VAL A 327 -17.14 -1.41 1.71
CA VAL A 327 -16.02 -2.25 2.15
C VAL A 327 -15.80 -3.44 1.22
N GLY A 328 -16.88 -4.06 0.71
CA GLY A 328 -16.79 -5.21 -0.20
C GLY A 328 -16.47 -4.85 -1.66
N ARG A 329 -16.53 -3.57 -2.07
CA ARG A 329 -16.31 -3.17 -3.47
C ARG A 329 -14.89 -3.45 -3.91
N ARG A 330 -14.76 -4.22 -4.99
CA ARG A 330 -13.49 -4.53 -5.65
C ARG A 330 -13.22 -3.56 -6.80
N ASP A 331 -11.94 -3.31 -7.04
CA ASP A 331 -11.41 -2.63 -8.20
C ASP A 331 -10.07 -3.27 -8.58
N PHE A 332 -9.47 -2.81 -9.67
CA PHE A 332 -8.21 -3.32 -10.14
C PHE A 332 -7.40 -2.27 -10.89
N THR A 333 -6.11 -2.54 -11.03
CA THR A 333 -5.23 -1.71 -11.83
C THR A 333 -5.63 -1.72 -13.30
N ARG A 334 -5.40 -0.62 -14.01
CA ARG A 334 -5.62 -0.53 -15.46
C ARG A 334 -4.30 -0.09 -16.08
N THR A 335 -3.28 -0.93 -15.95
CA THR A 335 -1.87 -0.55 -16.15
C THR A 335 -1.63 0.10 -17.51
N LYS A 336 -2.23 -0.45 -18.57
CA LYS A 336 -2.13 0.12 -19.92
C LYS A 336 -2.74 1.52 -20.01
N ASP A 337 -3.95 1.70 -19.48
CA ASP A 337 -4.67 2.97 -19.53
C ASP A 337 -4.00 4.03 -18.65
N TRP A 338 -3.44 3.62 -17.52
CA TRP A 338 -2.76 4.48 -16.56
C TRP A 338 -1.36 4.95 -16.99
N LEU A 339 -0.83 4.33 -18.05
CA LEU A 339 0.44 4.69 -18.70
C LEU A 339 0.22 5.33 -20.08
N ASN A 340 -1.02 5.65 -20.45
CA ASN A 340 -1.35 6.08 -21.80
C ASN A 340 -0.59 7.36 -22.18
N THR A 341 -0.58 8.36 -21.28
CA THR A 341 0.09 9.65 -21.51
C THR A 341 1.58 9.67 -21.18
N ASP A 342 2.15 8.59 -20.63
CA ASP A 342 3.58 8.53 -20.30
C ASP A 342 4.43 8.67 -21.58
N PRO A 343 5.25 9.72 -21.72
CA PRO A 343 6.04 9.94 -22.93
C PRO A 343 7.25 8.99 -23.05
N GLN A 344 7.57 8.22 -22.00
CA GLN A 344 8.75 7.36 -21.98
C GLN A 344 8.56 6.11 -22.86
N ILE A 345 9.65 5.72 -23.54
CA ILE A 345 9.75 4.45 -24.28
C ILE A 345 11.05 3.78 -23.81
N PRO A 346 10.98 2.63 -23.13
CA PRO A 346 9.78 1.94 -22.65
C PRO A 346 9.02 2.74 -21.57
N LYS A 347 7.73 2.43 -21.38
CA LYS A 347 6.87 3.05 -20.36
C LYS A 347 7.44 2.82 -18.96
N SER A 348 7.19 3.76 -18.06
CA SER A 348 7.68 3.72 -16.67
C SER A 348 7.09 2.54 -15.91
N ILE A 349 7.97 1.80 -15.22
CA ILE A 349 7.55 0.78 -14.25
C ILE A 349 7.36 1.36 -12.85
N TRP A 350 7.72 2.62 -12.60
CA TRP A 350 7.72 3.25 -11.27
C TRP A 350 6.54 4.16 -11.02
N TRP A 351 5.97 4.72 -12.10
CA TRP A 351 5.00 5.80 -12.03
C TRP A 351 3.88 5.58 -13.04
N TYR A 352 2.66 5.86 -12.63
CA TYR A 352 1.51 5.97 -13.51
C TYR A 352 1.26 7.45 -13.83
N SER A 353 1.24 7.80 -15.11
CA SER A 353 1.02 9.17 -15.58
C SER A 353 -0.44 9.63 -15.39
N ASP A 354 -1.39 8.69 -15.52
CA ASP A 354 -2.82 8.99 -15.54
C ASP A 354 -3.57 8.53 -14.27
N CYS A 355 -2.88 7.92 -13.31
CA CYS A 355 -3.47 7.45 -12.05
C CYS A 355 -3.07 8.32 -10.85
N LYS A 356 -4.03 9.10 -10.34
CA LYS A 356 -3.82 10.08 -9.25
C LYS A 356 -4.57 9.74 -7.96
N HIS A 357 -5.29 8.64 -7.97
CA HIS A 357 -6.31 8.30 -6.97
C HIS A 357 -6.04 6.96 -6.29
N VAL A 358 -4.89 6.34 -6.59
CA VAL A 358 -4.44 5.08 -5.98
C VAL A 358 -3.11 5.32 -5.30
N GLY A 359 -3.04 4.90 -4.04
CA GLY A 359 -1.84 4.80 -3.23
C GLY A 359 -1.75 3.40 -2.66
N PHE A 360 -1.20 3.28 -1.45
CA PHE A 360 -1.12 2.00 -0.77
C PHE A 360 -0.90 2.17 0.73
N ARG A 361 -1.05 1.07 1.44
CA ARG A 361 -0.76 0.91 2.86
C ARG A 361 0.10 -0.32 3.03
N VAL A 362 0.92 -0.36 4.08
CA VAL A 362 1.77 -1.51 4.38
C VAL A 362 1.19 -2.37 5.49
N VAL A 363 1.48 -3.65 5.42
CA VAL A 363 1.38 -4.58 6.54
C VAL A 363 2.75 -5.11 6.92
N CYS A 364 2.92 -5.48 8.18
CA CYS A 364 4.09 -6.20 8.69
C CYS A 364 3.64 -7.56 9.24
N GLU A 365 4.33 -8.62 8.84
CA GLU A 365 4.06 -9.96 9.35
C GLU A 365 4.38 -10.06 10.84
N TYR A 366 3.57 -10.81 11.58
CA TYR A 366 3.82 -11.18 12.96
C TYR A 366 4.29 -12.63 13.03
N ASP A 367 5.60 -12.81 13.20
CA ASP A 367 6.18 -14.12 13.51
C ASP A 367 5.83 -14.45 14.97
N LYS A 368 4.78 -15.26 15.18
CA LYS A 368 4.44 -15.78 16.51
C LYS A 368 5.67 -16.49 17.08
N PRO A 369 6.14 -16.16 18.30
CA PRO A 369 7.21 -16.91 18.93
C PRO A 369 6.81 -18.39 19.00
N GLU A 370 7.68 -19.29 18.55
CA GLU A 370 7.42 -20.72 18.70
C GLU A 370 7.21 -21.05 20.17
N VAL A 371 6.02 -21.56 20.51
CA VAL A 371 5.79 -22.14 21.83
C VAL A 371 6.58 -23.44 21.87
N ASN A 372 7.76 -23.42 22.48
CA ASN A 372 8.52 -24.63 22.76
C ASN A 372 7.68 -25.55 23.66
N SER A 373 7.00 -26.51 23.08
CA SER A 373 6.19 -27.54 23.77
C SER A 373 7.04 -28.65 24.42
N ASN A 374 8.33 -28.39 24.71
CA ASN A 374 9.24 -29.34 25.36
C ASN A 374 9.58 -28.95 26.81
N GLN A 375 8.56 -28.63 27.60
CA GLN A 375 8.63 -28.73 29.05
C GLN A 375 7.39 -29.49 29.52
N ASN A 376 7.51 -30.82 29.65
CA ASN A 376 6.86 -31.68 30.65
C ASN A 376 6.83 -33.14 30.17
N ILE A 377 7.95 -33.85 30.33
CA ILE A 377 7.94 -35.25 30.73
C ILE A 377 9.10 -35.41 31.72
N ASN A 378 8.79 -35.35 33.01
CA ASN A 378 9.60 -35.92 34.08
C ASN A 378 9.05 -37.30 34.41
#